data_AF-A0A6I6ENX4-F1
#
_entry.id   AF-A0A6I6ENX4-F1
#
_cell.length_a   1.000
_cell.length_b   1.000
_cell.length_c   1.000
_cell.angle_alpha   90.00
_cell.angle_beta   90.00
_cell.angle_gamma   90.00
#
_symmetry.space_group_name_H-M   'P 1'
#
loop_
_entity.id
_entity.type
_entity.pdbx_description
1 polymer ?
#
loop_
_entity_poly.entity_id
_entity_poly.type
_entity_poly.pdbx_seq_one_letter_code
_entity_poly.pdbx_strand_id
1 'polypeptide(L)' 'MTPAFSSWQEFFAMGRYGFYVWLAVTCTLIPLCALLLHTLLQRRRLLAEIRQRQARELRIRAAKVKKTAQAAGELP' A
#
# COMPACT_ATOMS: atom_id res chain seq x y z
N MET A 1 -27.24 9.62 40.13
CA MET A 1 -25.86 9.93 39.72
C MET A 1 -25.92 10.51 38.33
N THR A 2 -25.62 11.80 38.18
CA THR A 2 -25.70 12.52 36.90
C THR A 2 -24.49 12.16 36.03
N PRO A 3 -24.68 11.60 34.83
CA PRO A 3 -23.56 11.36 33.91
C PRO A 3 -22.98 12.72 33.48
N ALA A 4 -21.64 12.85 33.53
CA ALA A 4 -20.94 14.09 33.19
C ALA A 4 -21.03 14.46 31.70
N PHE A 5 -21.48 13.52 30.84
CA PHE A 5 -21.60 13.70 29.39
C PHE A 5 -22.87 13.01 28.90
N SER A 6 -23.69 13.75 28.16
CA SER A 6 -25.03 13.30 27.74
C SER A 6 -25.00 12.55 26.40
N SER A 7 -23.91 12.66 25.64
CA SER A 7 -23.75 12.01 24.34
C SER A 7 -22.28 11.89 23.93
N TRP A 8 -21.98 10.96 23.03
CA TRP A 8 -20.68 10.90 22.36
C TRP A 8 -20.35 12.23 21.70
N GLN A 9 -21.32 12.88 21.03
CA GLN A 9 -21.17 14.21 20.45
C GLN A 9 -20.62 15.24 21.45
N GLU A 10 -21.11 15.26 22.69
CA GLU A 10 -20.61 16.18 23.73
C GLU A 10 -19.20 15.86 24.21
N PHE A 11 -18.73 14.63 24.08
CA PHE A 11 -17.34 14.27 24.34
C PHE A 11 -16.41 14.79 23.22
N PHE A 12 -16.83 14.63 21.96
CA PHE A 12 -16.11 15.20 20.80
C PHE A 12 -16.21 16.73 20.76
N ALA A 13 -17.30 17.29 21.28
CA ALA A 13 -17.62 18.70 21.31
C ALA A 13 -17.72 19.25 22.74
N MET A 14 -16.88 18.76 23.67
CA MET A 14 -16.67 19.39 24.98
C MET A 14 -16.24 20.83 24.67
N GLY A 15 -17.16 21.78 24.83
CA GLY A 15 -17.18 23.07 24.13
C GLY A 15 -15.80 23.71 23.92
N ARG A 16 -15.53 24.19 22.69
CA ARG A 16 -14.25 24.76 22.20
C ARG A 16 -13.00 23.87 22.32
N TYR A 17 -12.88 22.94 23.27
CA TYR A 17 -11.66 22.16 23.52
C TYR A 17 -11.54 20.89 22.68
N GLY A 18 -12.65 20.23 22.37
CA GLY A 18 -12.65 19.00 21.58
C GLY A 18 -11.98 19.17 20.21
N PHE A 19 -12.18 20.32 19.55
CA PHE A 19 -11.54 20.64 18.27
C PHE A 19 -10.00 20.62 18.36
N TYR A 20 -9.41 21.19 19.42
CA TYR A 20 -7.95 21.22 19.58
C TYR A 20 -7.36 19.83 19.80
N VAL A 21 -8.05 18.97 20.57
CA VAL A 21 -7.61 17.59 20.81
C VAL A 21 -7.62 16.80 19.51
N TRP A 22 -8.71 16.90 18.73
CA TRP A 22 -8.78 16.24 17.43
C TRP A 22 -7.74 16.77 16.45
N LEU A 23 -7.45 18.07 16.47
CA LEU A 23 -6.41 18.65 15.62
C LEU A 23 -5.02 18.11 15.99
N ALA A 24 -4.71 17.99 17.29
CA ALA A 24 -3.47 17.38 17.77
C ALA A 24 -3.38 15.88 17.45
N VAL A 25 -4.45 15.12 17.65
CA VAL A 25 -4.54 13.69 17.28
C VAL A 25 -4.35 13.52 15.78
N THR A 26 -5.01 14.33 14.95
CA THR A 26 -4.87 14.24 13.50
C THR A 26 -3.47 14.65 13.06
N CYS A 27 -2.92 15.72 13.64
CA CYS A 27 -1.55 16.19 13.35
C CYS A 27 -0.49 15.13 13.68
N THR A 28 -0.70 14.30 14.70
CA THR A 28 0.20 13.18 15.05
C THR A 28 -0.10 11.91 14.26
N LEU A 29 -1.36 11.66 13.92
CA LEU A 29 -1.78 10.50 13.15
C LEU A 29 -1.34 10.61 11.68
N ILE A 30 -1.36 11.82 11.10
CA ILE A 30 -0.93 12.09 9.71
C ILE A 30 0.47 11.55 9.43
N PRO A 31 1.54 11.94 10.16
CA PRO A 31 2.89 11.45 9.88
C PRO A 31 3.02 9.94 10.14
N LEU A 32 2.29 9.39 11.11
CA LEU A 32 2.27 7.94 11.36
C LEU A 32 1.66 7.18 10.18
N CYS A 33 0.49 7.63 9.70
CA CYS A 33 -0.16 7.07 8.51
C CYS A 33 0.70 7.27 7.27
N ALA A 34 1.34 8.44 7.11
CA ALA A 34 2.26 8.70 6.01
C ALA A 34 3.44 7.74 6.04
N LEU A 35 4.01 7.45 7.21
CA LEU A 35 5.11 6.50 7.35
C LEU A 35 4.66 5.08 7.01
N LEU A 36 3.51 4.64 7.52
CA LEU A 36 2.93 3.33 7.19
C LEU A 36 2.65 3.19 5.69
N LEU A 37 2.01 4.19 5.09
CA LEU A 37 1.77 4.26 3.64
C LEU A 37 3.09 4.22 2.88
N HIS A 38 4.08 5.01 3.30
CA HIS A 38 5.39 5.03 2.66
C HIS A 38 6.06 3.66 2.72
N THR A 39 6.07 3.00 3.88
CA THR A 39 6.60 1.65 4.05
C THR A 39 5.86 0.61 3.21
N LEU A 40 4.52 0.66 3.17
CA LEU A 40 3.71 -0.26 2.37
C LEU A 40 3.92 -0.02 0.87
N LEU A 41 3.95 1.23 0.43
CA LEU A 41 4.21 1.60 -0.96
C LEU A 41 5.62 1.22 -1.39
N GLN A 42 6.63 1.40 -0.54
CA GLN A 42 8.00 0.93 -0.80
C GLN A 42 8.04 -0.58 -0.98
N ARG A 43 7.41 -1.35 -0.07
CA ARG A 43 7.30 -2.81 -0.21
C ARG A 43 6.58 -3.22 -1.51
N ARG A 44 5.48 -2.55 -1.83
CA ARG A 44 4.72 -2.82 -3.07
C ARG A 44 5.50 -2.44 -4.32
N ARG A 45 6.24 -1.34 -4.31
CA ARG A 45 7.11 -0.92 -5.42
C ARG A 45 8.20 -1.93 -5.70
N LEU A 46 8.87 -2.42 -4.65
CA LEU A 46 9.90 -3.45 -4.78
C LEU A 46 9.34 -4.73 -5.42
N LEU A 47 8.18 -5.20 -4.93
CA LEU A 47 7.49 -6.38 -5.48
C LEU A 47 6.97 -6.14 -6.90
N ALA A 48 6.49 -4.94 -7.21
CA ALA A 48 6.02 -4.57 -8.54
C ALA A 48 7.17 -4.56 -9.55
N GLU A 49 8.34 -4.04 -9.17
CA GLU A 49 9.54 -4.05 -10.01
C GLU A 49 10.01 -5.49 -10.29
N ILE A 50 10.02 -6.36 -9.27
CA ILE A 50 10.34 -7.78 -9.44
C ILE A 50 9.35 -8.46 -10.39
N ARG A 51 8.04 -8.23 -10.22
CA ARG A 51 7.02 -8.78 -11.14
C ARG A 51 7.23 -8.29 -12.58
N GLN A 52 7.58 -7.02 -12.76
CA GLN A 52 7.80 -6.45 -14.09
C GLN A 52 9.04 -7.04 -14.77
N ARG A 53 10.10 -7.34 -14.00
CA ARG A 53 11.28 -8.05 -14.49
C ARG A 53 10.96 -9.51 -14.83
N GLN A 54 10.25 -10.22 -13.95
CA GLN A 54 9.82 -11.60 -14.20
C GLN A 54 8.94 -11.74 -15.45
N ALA A 55 7.97 -10.83 -15.65
CA ALA A 55 7.12 -10.85 -16.84
C ALA A 55 7.94 -10.68 -18.14
N ARG A 56 9.02 -9.89 -18.09
CA ARG A 56 9.91 -9.69 -19.23
C ARG A 56 10.79 -10.92 -19.48
N GLU A 57 11.32 -11.53 -18.44
CA GLU A 57 12.12 -12.76 -18.52
C GLU A 57 11.30 -13.96 -19.03
N LEU A 58 10.05 -14.11 -18.59
CA LEU A 58 9.15 -15.16 -19.07
C LEU A 58 8.91 -15.06 -20.58
N ARG A 59 8.74 -13.84 -21.11
CA ARG A 59 8.55 -13.62 -22.56
C ARG A 59 9.80 -13.98 -23.35
N ILE A 60 10.99 -13.66 -22.84
CA ILE A 60 12.27 -14.00 -23.49
C ILE A 60 12.50 -15.52 -23.44
N ARG A 61 12.20 -16.18 -22.32
CA ARG A 61 12.29 -17.65 -22.21
C ARG A 61 11.31 -18.35 -23.15
N ALA A 62 10.06 -17.90 -23.22
CA ALA A 62 9.08 -18.45 -24.15
C ALA A 62 9.51 -18.31 -25.61
N ALA A 63 10.11 -17.18 -25.98
CA ALA A 63 10.66 -16.97 -27.32
C ALA A 63 11.88 -17.87 -27.60
N LYS A 64 12.76 -18.10 -26.62
CA LYS A 64 13.89 -19.03 -26.75
C LYS A 64 13.42 -20.48 -26.91
N VAL A 65 12.46 -20.93 -26.11
CA VAL A 65 11.90 -22.29 -26.22
C VAL A 65 11.28 -22.51 -27.60
N LYS A 66 10.56 -21.52 -28.14
CA LYS A 66 10.00 -21.59 -29.51
C LYS A 66 11.09 -21.68 -30.58
N LYS A 67 12.19 -20.92 -30.44
CA LYS A 67 13.34 -20.98 -31.37
C LYS A 67 14.07 -22.32 -31.31
N THR A 68 14.28 -22.88 -30.11
CA THR A 68 14.96 -24.18 -29.96
C THR A 68 14.09 -25.33 -30.46
N ALA A 69 12.77 -25.27 -30.25
CA ALA A 69 11.82 -26.25 -30.82
C ALA A 69 11.73 -26.16 -32.35
N GLN A 70 11.84 -24.95 -32.92
CA GLN A 70 11.85 -24.76 -34.37
C GLN A 70 13.17 -25.23 -35.00
N ALA A 71 14.32 -24.99 -34.36
CA ALA A 71 15.61 -25.49 -34.83
C ALA A 71 15.76 -27.02 -34.69
N ALA A 72 15.07 -27.65 -33.74
CA ALA A 72 15.05 -29.11 -33.58
C ALA A 72 14.05 -29.81 -34.52
N GLY A 73 13.05 -29.09 -35.04
CA GLY A 73 12.11 -29.59 -36.05
C GLY A 73 12.59 -29.46 -37.49
N GLU A 74 13.73 -28.81 -37.73
CA GLU A 74 14.33 -28.58 -39.06
C GLU A 74 15.49 -29.54 -39.39
N LEU A 75 15.67 -30.62 -38.62
CA LEU A 75 16.64 -31.69 -38.93
C LEU A 75 15.92 -32.88 -39.60
N PRO A 76 15.99 -33.00 -40.95
CA PRO A 76 15.65 -34.23 -41.69
C PRO A 76 16.70 -35.33 -41.53
#